data_AF-A0A6N7PUC5-F1
#
_entry.id   AF-A0A6N7PUC5-F1
#
_cell.length_a   1.000
_cell.length_b   1.000
_cell.length_c   1.000
_cell.angle_alpha   90.00
_cell.angle_beta   90.00
_cell.angle_gamma   90.00
#
_symmetry.space_group_name_H-M   'P 1'
#
loop_
_entity.id
_entity.type
_entity.pdbx_description
1 polymer ?
#
loop_
_entity_poly.entity_id
_entity_poly.type
_entity_poly.pdbx_seq_one_letter_code
_entity_poly.pdbx_strand_id
1 'polypeptide(L)'
;MPRAADEREIRTPFLTGSRFRLSLRSVRRTKVMKIELDEAEVLERHGVLPSAQRLAIAQYVLRTDEHPSADQVFARVKRALPMVSRATVYNTLNLFVDRGLLRAHVLAEGRVVFDPNLAPHHHFIDEETGAIHDVPWSALAVSNVDALEGYDVHEYQVVLRGKRKKGRAC
;
A
#
# COMPACT_ATOMS: atom_id res chain seq x y z
N MET A 1 -3.94 -72.49 15.36
CA MET A 1 -5.36 -72.87 15.41
C MET A 1 -5.70 -73.21 16.86
N PRO A 2 -6.82 -72.79 17.45
CA PRO A 2 -7.89 -71.89 17.00
C PRO A 2 -8.00 -70.68 17.99
N ARG A 3 -8.96 -69.75 18.00
CA ARG A 3 -10.34 -69.70 17.52
C ARG A 3 -10.79 -68.23 17.52
N ALA A 4 -11.60 -67.87 16.52
CA ALA A 4 -12.19 -66.55 16.33
C ALA A 4 -13.49 -66.36 17.14
N ALA A 5 -13.98 -65.11 17.07
CA ALA A 5 -15.33 -64.60 17.30
C ALA A 5 -15.73 -64.20 18.74
N ASP A 6 -16.18 -62.95 18.92
CA ASP A 6 -17.62 -62.66 18.99
C ASP A 6 -17.88 -61.14 18.87
N GLU A 7 -18.85 -60.80 18.03
CA GLU A 7 -19.39 -59.47 17.76
C GLU A 7 -20.48 -59.17 18.80
N ARG A 8 -20.46 -58.02 19.49
CA ARG A 8 -21.68 -57.46 20.10
C ARG A 8 -21.72 -55.94 20.02
N GLU A 9 -22.74 -55.46 19.32
CA GLU A 9 -23.20 -54.09 19.23
C GLU A 9 -23.46 -53.45 20.59
N ILE A 10 -22.96 -52.23 20.82
CA ILE A 10 -23.50 -51.33 21.83
C ILE A 10 -23.57 -49.90 21.25
N ARG A 11 -24.79 -49.56 20.81
CA ARG A 11 -25.48 -48.25 20.89
C ARG A 11 -24.58 -47.00 21.00
N THR A 12 -24.51 -46.22 19.94
CA THR A 12 -24.11 -44.80 19.99
C THR A 12 -25.27 -43.93 20.45
N PRO A 13 -25.16 -43.16 21.55
CA PRO A 13 -25.91 -41.93 21.70
C PRO A 13 -25.07 -40.75 21.17
N PHE A 14 -25.81 -39.82 20.58
CA PHE A 14 -25.45 -38.43 20.28
C PHE A 14 -24.40 -37.82 21.23
N LEU A 15 -23.49 -37.00 20.68
CA LEU A 15 -23.43 -35.54 20.91
C LEU A 15 -22.18 -34.93 20.24
N THR A 16 -22.44 -34.02 19.29
CA THR A 16 -21.76 -32.74 19.02
C THR A 16 -20.24 -32.60 19.24
N GLY A 17 -19.52 -32.21 18.20
CA GLY A 17 -18.18 -31.65 18.35
C GLY A 17 -17.46 -31.36 17.04
N SER A 18 -17.59 -30.13 16.55
CA SER A 18 -16.82 -29.54 15.45
C SER A 18 -15.31 -29.81 15.56
N ARG A 19 -14.69 -30.34 14.50
CA ARG A 19 -13.26 -30.19 14.21
C ARG A 19 -13.01 -30.22 12.69
N PHE A 20 -13.25 -29.08 12.03
CA PHE A 20 -12.62 -28.79 10.75
C PHE A 20 -11.10 -28.71 10.96
N ARG A 21 -10.38 -29.75 10.51
CA ARG A 21 -8.93 -29.72 10.31
C ARG A 21 -8.71 -29.77 8.79
N LEU A 22 -8.59 -28.61 8.14
CA LEU A 22 -7.98 -28.57 6.81
C LEU A 22 -6.46 -28.47 6.98
N SER A 23 -5.81 -29.57 6.60
CA SER A 23 -4.37 -29.71 6.48
C SER A 23 -3.85 -28.85 5.33
N LEU A 24 -3.10 -27.80 5.64
CA LEU A 24 -2.24 -27.09 4.68
C LEU A 24 -0.98 -27.92 4.42
N ARG A 25 -1.03 -28.78 3.41
CA ARG A 25 0.19 -29.35 2.81
C ARG A 25 0.15 -29.21 1.30
N SER A 26 1.17 -28.50 0.81
CA SER A 26 1.78 -28.65 -0.50
C SER A 26 1.01 -28.09 -1.70
N VAL A 27 1.35 -26.86 -2.09
CA VAL A 27 1.42 -26.51 -3.51
C VAL A 27 2.84 -26.02 -3.83
N ARG A 28 3.33 -26.53 -4.95
CA ARG A 28 4.73 -26.69 -5.36
C ARG A 28 5.34 -25.39 -5.88
N ARG A 29 6.64 -25.23 -5.60
CA ARG A 29 7.55 -24.26 -6.23
C ARG A 29 7.54 -24.39 -7.76
N THR A 30 7.07 -23.39 -8.51
CA THR A 30 7.72 -22.90 -9.75
C THR A 30 7.08 -21.58 -10.21
N LYS A 31 7.94 -20.66 -10.71
CA LYS A 31 7.64 -19.33 -11.28
C LYS A 31 7.45 -18.21 -10.23
N VAL A 32 8.34 -17.23 -10.26
CA VAL A 32 8.36 -16.04 -9.39
C VAL A 32 7.07 -15.25 -9.60
N MET A 33 6.07 -15.55 -8.78
CA MET A 33 4.84 -14.77 -8.66
C MET A 33 5.17 -13.53 -7.82
N LYS A 34 4.90 -12.34 -8.36
CA LYS A 34 4.61 -11.16 -7.53
C LYS A 34 3.41 -11.58 -6.68
N ILE A 35 3.63 -12.01 -5.46
CA ILE A 35 2.56 -12.28 -4.52
C ILE A 35 2.02 -10.89 -4.16
N GLU A 36 0.89 -10.50 -4.74
CA GLU A 36 0.10 -9.41 -4.17
C GLU A 36 -0.32 -9.87 -2.78
N LEU A 37 0.36 -9.32 -1.76
CA LEU A 37 -0.01 -9.55 -0.38
C LEU A 37 -1.37 -8.92 -0.13
N ASP A 38 -2.20 -9.57 0.69
CA ASP A 38 -3.39 -8.95 1.27
C ASP A 38 -2.96 -7.68 2.02
N GLU A 39 -3.72 -6.58 1.92
CA GLU A 39 -3.41 -5.35 2.66
C GLU A 39 -3.28 -5.62 4.15
N ALA A 40 -4.04 -6.58 4.70
CA ALA A 40 -3.90 -7.00 6.09
C ALA A 40 -2.48 -7.51 6.39
N GLU A 41 -1.94 -8.37 5.53
CA GLU A 41 -0.60 -8.93 5.69
C GLU A 41 0.49 -7.86 5.52
N VAL A 42 0.31 -6.94 4.57
CA VAL A 42 1.21 -5.79 4.39
C VAL A 42 1.24 -4.95 5.67
N LEU A 43 0.08 -4.58 6.20
CA LEU A 43 0.00 -3.78 7.43
C LEU A 43 0.66 -4.51 8.60
N GLU A 44 0.40 -5.80 8.79
CA GLU A 44 0.99 -6.59 9.87
C GLU A 44 2.51 -6.67 9.79
N ARG A 45 3.07 -6.88 8.59
CA ARG A 45 4.53 -6.89 8.36
C ARG A 45 5.20 -5.58 8.73
N HIS A 46 4.48 -4.46 8.59
CA HIS A 46 4.94 -3.12 8.99
C HIS A 46 4.55 -2.75 10.43
N GLY A 47 4.03 -3.70 11.22
CA GLY A 47 3.67 -3.49 12.62
C GLY A 47 2.43 -2.61 12.81
N VAL A 48 1.53 -2.58 11.82
CA VAL A 48 0.26 -1.87 11.85
C VAL A 48 -0.89 -2.84 12.05
N LEU A 49 -1.67 -2.66 13.11
CA LEU A 49 -2.88 -3.46 13.33
C LEU A 49 -3.93 -3.18 12.22
N PRO A 50 -4.41 -4.20 11.48
CA PRO A 50 -5.28 -4.04 10.32
C PRO A 50 -6.75 -3.87 10.72
N SER A 51 -7.12 -2.69 11.25
CA SER A 51 -8.53 -2.35 11.49
C SER A 51 -9.29 -2.14 10.17
N ALA A 52 -10.62 -2.28 10.18
CA ALA A 52 -11.45 -2.06 8.98
C ALA A 52 -11.23 -0.69 8.31
N GLN A 53 -11.00 0.36 9.11
CA GLN A 53 -10.68 1.70 8.60
C GLN A 53 -9.30 1.76 7.95
N ARG A 54 -8.28 1.14 8.58
CA ARG A 54 -6.92 1.11 8.03
C ARG A 54 -6.83 0.28 6.76
N LEU A 55 -7.54 -0.85 6.70
CA LEU A 55 -7.66 -1.66 5.51
C LEU A 55 -8.29 -0.88 4.35
N ALA A 56 -9.40 -0.19 4.59
CA ALA A 56 -10.04 0.61 3.54
C ALA A 56 -9.17 1.77 3.05
N ILE A 57 -8.38 2.39 3.93
CA ILE A 57 -7.41 3.42 3.53
C ILE A 57 -6.26 2.78 2.73
N ALA A 58 -5.68 1.67 3.22
CA ALA A 58 -4.60 0.94 2.57
C ALA A 58 -4.96 0.46 1.16
N GLN A 59 -6.18 -0.07 0.99
CA GLN A 59 -6.70 -0.53 -0.31
C GLN A 59 -6.69 0.58 -1.36
N TYR A 60 -6.89 1.83 -0.96
CA TYR A 60 -6.79 2.97 -1.88
C TYR A 60 -5.34 3.43 -2.06
N VAL A 61 -4.64 3.75 -0.96
CA VAL A 61 -3.36 4.48 -1.05
C VAL A 61 -2.18 3.60 -1.44
N LEU A 62 -2.22 2.29 -1.22
CA LEU A 62 -1.11 1.38 -1.58
C LEU A 62 -1.22 0.84 -3.01
N ARG A 63 -2.31 1.13 -3.71
CA ARG A 63 -2.59 0.65 -5.08
C ARG A 63 -2.75 1.77 -6.10
N THR A 64 -2.66 3.02 -5.66
CA THR A 64 -2.79 4.17 -6.54
C THR A 64 -1.42 4.56 -7.08
N ASP A 65 -1.36 4.91 -8.36
CA ASP A 65 -0.18 5.57 -8.95
C ASP A 65 -0.28 7.11 -8.85
N GLU A 66 -1.37 7.61 -8.26
CA GLU A 66 -1.55 9.03 -7.93
C GLU A 66 -0.89 9.38 -6.59
N HIS A 67 -0.58 10.67 -6.40
CA HIS A 67 -0.11 11.24 -5.13
C HIS A 67 -1.24 12.02 -4.44
N PRO A 68 -2.24 11.35 -3.83
CA PRO A 68 -3.35 12.05 -3.22
C PRO A 68 -2.93 12.80 -1.96
N SER A 69 -3.49 13.98 -1.78
CA SER A 69 -3.57 14.66 -0.50
C SER A 69 -4.47 13.90 0.48
N ALA A 70 -4.29 14.13 1.78
CA ALA A 70 -5.14 13.52 2.80
C ALA A 70 -6.64 13.86 2.63
N ASP A 71 -6.98 15.05 2.11
CA ASP A 71 -8.35 15.43 1.81
C ASP A 71 -8.93 14.63 0.62
N GLN A 72 -8.13 14.34 -0.40
CA GLN A 72 -8.54 13.47 -1.50
C GLN A 72 -8.73 12.03 -1.03
N VAL A 73 -7.81 11.51 -0.20
CA VAL A 73 -7.98 10.20 0.45
C VAL A 73 -9.26 10.17 1.28
N PHE A 74 -9.51 11.19 2.10
CA PHE A 74 -10.73 11.27 2.89
C PHE A 74 -11.99 11.26 2.02
N ALA A 75 -12.05 12.11 0.98
CA ALA A 75 -13.19 12.16 0.06
C ALA A 75 -13.41 10.81 -0.66
N ARG A 76 -12.34 10.07 -0.98
CA ARG A 76 -12.43 8.74 -1.57
C ARG A 76 -12.93 7.70 -0.58
N VAL A 77 -12.33 7.62 0.59
CA VAL A 77 -12.63 6.60 1.62
C VAL A 77 -13.99 6.84 2.25
N LYS A 78 -14.43 8.09 2.45
CA LYS A 78 -15.75 8.46 3.00
C LYS A 78 -16.91 7.87 2.20
N ARG A 79 -16.74 7.68 0.89
CA ARG A 79 -17.74 7.03 0.02
C ARG A 79 -17.92 5.54 0.33
N ALA A 80 -16.85 4.86 0.75
CA ALA A 80 -16.89 3.44 1.13
C ALA A 80 -17.18 3.25 2.62
N LEU A 81 -16.70 4.17 3.47
CA LEU A 81 -16.89 4.17 4.93
C LEU A 81 -17.47 5.53 5.39
N PRO A 82 -18.81 5.71 5.34
CA PRO A 82 -19.46 6.98 5.68
C PRO A 82 -19.20 7.47 7.11
N MET A 83 -18.80 6.60 8.03
CA MET A 83 -18.50 6.96 9.42
C MET A 83 -17.05 7.39 9.65
N VAL A 84 -16.17 7.29 8.65
CA VAL A 84 -14.76 7.70 8.81
C VAL A 84 -14.69 9.22 9.04
N SER A 85 -13.83 9.64 9.98
CA SER A 85 -13.54 11.05 10.23
C SER A 85 -12.30 11.50 9.44
N ARG A 86 -12.17 12.81 9.21
CA ARG A 86 -10.94 13.38 8.63
C ARG A 86 -9.73 13.04 9.49
N ALA A 87 -9.82 13.24 10.80
CA ALA A 87 -8.73 12.94 11.74
C ALA A 87 -8.26 11.48 11.65
N THR A 88 -9.19 10.52 11.52
CA THR A 88 -8.86 9.10 11.35
C THR A 88 -8.01 8.85 10.11
N VAL A 89 -8.37 9.49 8.98
CA VAL A 89 -7.63 9.35 7.72
C VAL A 89 -6.22 9.93 7.87
N TYR A 90 -6.11 11.16 8.35
CA TYR A 90 -4.82 11.83 8.55
C TYR A 90 -3.90 11.03 9.49
N ASN A 91 -4.41 10.59 10.64
CA ASN A 91 -3.64 9.80 11.60
C ASN A 91 -3.18 8.46 11.01
N THR A 92 -4.00 7.84 10.15
CA THR A 92 -3.64 6.58 9.50
C THR A 92 -2.56 6.79 8.44
N LEU A 93 -2.67 7.85 7.63
CA LEU A 93 -1.67 8.17 6.62
C LEU A 93 -0.32 8.49 7.25
N ASN A 94 -0.29 9.29 8.33
CA ASN A 94 0.93 9.56 9.07
C ASN A 94 1.52 8.28 9.68
N LEU A 95 0.67 7.42 10.26
CA LEU A 95 1.12 6.11 10.74
C LEU A 95 1.73 5.26 9.62
N PHE A 96 1.17 5.28 8.41
CA PHE A 96 1.74 4.55 7.27
C PHE A 96 3.10 5.13 6.86
N VAL A 97 3.26 6.46 6.90
CA VAL A 97 4.56 7.10 6.67
C VAL A 97 5.58 6.67 7.74
N ASP A 98 5.22 6.77 9.02
CA ASP A 98 6.07 6.38 10.15
C ASP A 98 6.50 4.90 10.08
N ARG A 99 5.68 4.05 9.45
CA ARG A 99 5.93 2.61 9.29
C ARG A 99 6.54 2.25 7.94
N GLY A 100 6.90 3.24 7.12
CA GLY A 100 7.56 3.03 5.82
C GLY A 100 6.67 2.37 4.78
N LEU A 101 5.35 2.56 4.85
CA LEU A 101 4.39 2.13 3.83
C LEU A 101 4.13 3.22 2.79
N LEU A 102 4.35 4.48 3.16
CA LEU A 102 4.17 5.65 2.30
C LEU A 102 5.33 6.62 2.51
N ARG A 103 5.57 7.48 1.53
CA ARG A 103 6.30 8.74 1.72
C ARG A 103 5.34 9.92 1.68
N ALA A 104 5.71 10.99 2.39
CA ALA A 104 4.99 12.25 2.34
C ALA A 104 5.87 13.27 1.62
N HIS A 105 5.33 13.89 0.57
CA HIS A 105 6.03 14.93 -0.18
C HIS A 105 5.27 16.25 -0.13
N VAL A 106 5.99 17.36 -0.09
CA VAL A 106 5.44 18.71 -0.23
C VAL A 106 5.82 19.22 -1.61
N LEU A 107 4.93 19.03 -2.60
CA LEU A 107 5.26 19.25 -4.02
C LEU A 107 4.61 20.52 -4.60
N ALA A 108 3.34 20.78 -4.28
CA ALA A 108 2.54 21.87 -4.87
C ALA A 108 1.91 22.75 -3.77
N GLU A 109 2.07 24.08 -3.85
CA GLU A 109 1.38 25.06 -3.00
C GLU A 109 1.43 24.78 -1.46
N GLY A 110 2.45 24.05 -0.99
CA GLY A 110 2.55 23.64 0.42
C GLY A 110 1.63 22.48 0.84
N ARG A 111 0.99 21.78 -0.10
CA ARG A 111 0.15 20.61 0.18
C ARG A 111 0.99 19.35 0.34
N VAL A 112 0.70 18.60 1.40
CA VAL A 112 1.27 17.26 1.63
C VAL A 112 0.51 16.25 0.78
N VAL A 113 1.25 15.49 -0.01
CA VAL A 113 0.75 14.35 -0.77
C VAL A 113 1.42 13.07 -0.30
N PHE A 114 0.72 11.95 -0.44
CA PHE A 114 1.18 10.65 0.00
C PHE A 114 1.50 9.76 -1.18
N ASP A 115 2.62 9.06 -1.09
CA ASP A 115 3.20 8.29 -2.19
C ASP A 115 3.50 6.84 -1.76
N PRO A 116 2.89 5.83 -2.38
CA PRO A 116 3.22 4.43 -2.14
C PRO A 116 4.53 3.98 -2.81
N ASN A 117 5.05 4.73 -3.78
CA ASN A 117 6.33 4.46 -4.39
C ASN A 117 7.46 4.91 -3.46
N LEU A 118 8.13 3.95 -2.84
CA LEU A 118 9.26 4.20 -1.92
C LEU A 118 10.59 4.34 -2.65
N ALA A 119 10.68 4.01 -3.95
CA ALA A 119 11.90 4.09 -4.72
C ALA A 119 12.18 5.54 -5.16
N PRO A 120 13.44 6.01 -5.19
CA PRO A 120 13.76 7.36 -5.66
C PRO A 120 13.19 7.63 -7.05
N HIS A 121 12.51 8.77 -7.19
CA HIS A 121 11.96 9.27 -8.45
C HIS A 121 11.83 10.80 -8.37
N HIS A 122 11.43 11.41 -9.48
CA HIS A 122 11.18 12.83 -9.61
C HIS A 122 9.69 13.05 -9.88
N HIS A 123 9.21 14.30 -9.78
CA HIS A 123 7.80 14.60 -10.01
C HIS A 123 7.63 15.63 -11.12
N PHE A 124 6.59 15.46 -11.94
CA PHE A 124 6.05 16.49 -12.80
C PHE A 124 4.67 16.91 -12.30
N ILE A 125 4.46 18.22 -12.16
CA ILE A 125 3.19 18.81 -11.74
C ILE A 125 2.56 19.51 -12.95
N ASP A 126 1.37 19.06 -13.33
CA ASP A 126 0.54 19.73 -14.32
C ASP A 126 -0.13 20.95 -13.68
N GLU A 127 0.23 22.15 -14.12
CA GLU A 127 -0.30 23.41 -13.59
C GLU A 127 -1.77 23.67 -13.95
N GLU A 128 -2.34 22.96 -14.93
CA GLU A 128 -3.76 23.11 -15.28
C GLU A 128 -4.66 22.26 -14.39
N THR A 129 -4.21 21.06 -14.02
CA THR A 129 -5.02 20.07 -13.30
C THR A 129 -4.59 19.88 -11.85
N GLY A 130 -3.36 20.28 -11.51
CA GLY A 130 -2.71 19.94 -10.24
C GLY A 130 -2.29 18.48 -10.13
N ALA A 131 -2.40 17.69 -11.21
CA ALA A 131 -2.01 16.28 -11.21
C ALA A 131 -0.49 16.15 -11.09
N ILE A 132 -0.07 15.14 -10.34
CA ILE A 132 1.34 14.81 -10.10
C ILE A 132 1.63 13.50 -10.82
N HIS A 133 2.75 13.48 -11.54
CA HIS A 133 3.19 12.35 -12.33
C HIS A 133 4.61 11.95 -11.93
N ASP A 134 4.84 10.66 -11.77
CA ASP A 134 6.17 10.11 -11.58
C ASP A 134 7.04 10.31 -12.82
N VAL A 135 8.24 10.82 -12.59
CA VAL A 135 9.32 10.91 -13.55
C VAL A 135 10.41 9.94 -13.10
N PRO A 136 10.76 8.93 -13.91
CA PRO A 136 11.80 7.98 -13.55
C PRO A 136 13.10 8.70 -13.18
N TRP A 137 13.80 8.24 -12.15
CA TRP A 137 15.07 8.83 -11.72
C TRP A 137 16.07 8.99 -12.87
N SER A 138 16.18 7.98 -13.73
CA SER A 138 17.07 7.98 -14.90
C SER A 138 16.64 8.90 -16.05
N ALA A 139 15.46 9.52 -15.97
CA ALA A 139 14.96 10.42 -17.02
C ALA A 139 15.67 11.78 -17.01
N LEU A 140 16.32 12.14 -15.89
CA LEU A 140 17.05 13.40 -15.73
C LEU A 140 18.52 13.13 -15.43
N ALA A 141 19.41 13.89 -16.05
CA ALA A 141 20.81 13.98 -15.66
C ALA A 141 20.97 15.20 -14.75
N VAL A 142 21.13 14.97 -13.45
CA VAL A 142 21.44 16.00 -12.46
C VAL A 142 22.91 15.87 -12.09
N SER A 143 23.66 16.94 -12.22
CA SER A 143 25.10 17.01 -11.88
C SER A 143 25.34 17.92 -10.69
N ASN A 144 26.47 17.75 -10.01
CA ASN A 144 26.94 18.62 -8.91
C ASN A 144 26.02 18.64 -7.69
N VAL A 145 25.38 17.52 -7.36
CA VAL A 145 24.54 17.40 -6.15
C VAL A 145 25.38 17.58 -4.87
N ASP A 146 26.61 17.07 -4.86
CA ASP A 146 27.54 17.14 -3.72
C ASP A 146 28.42 18.39 -3.72
N ALA A 147 28.18 19.35 -4.62
CA ALA A 147 29.00 20.57 -4.73
C ALA A 147 28.71 21.59 -3.61
N LEU A 148 27.73 21.32 -2.75
CA LEU A 148 27.41 22.14 -1.59
C LEU A 148 28.45 21.94 -0.49
N GLU A 149 29.48 22.80 -0.50
CA GLU A 149 30.53 22.79 0.51
C GLU A 149 29.96 22.95 1.92
N GLY A 150 30.41 22.10 2.85
CA GLY A 150 30.02 22.14 4.26
C GLY A 150 28.72 21.43 4.60
N TYR A 151 28.08 20.75 3.64
CA TYR A 151 26.84 19.99 3.86
C TYR A 151 26.99 18.53 3.41
N ASP A 152 26.38 17.61 4.17
CA ASP A 152 26.21 16.21 3.80
C ASP A 152 24.82 16.04 3.19
N VAL A 153 24.74 15.88 1.86
CA VAL A 153 23.48 15.81 1.11
C VAL A 153 23.00 14.37 1.11
N HIS A 154 21.98 14.06 1.90
CA HIS A 154 21.42 12.71 1.99
C HIS A 154 20.31 12.41 0.97
N GLU A 155 19.63 13.44 0.44
CA GLU A 155 18.51 13.29 -0.49
C GLU A 155 18.36 14.51 -1.40
N TYR A 156 17.92 14.26 -2.64
CA TYR A 156 17.44 15.30 -3.54
C TYR A 156 16.32 14.76 -4.43
N GLN A 157 15.47 15.67 -4.92
CA GLN A 157 14.47 15.37 -5.93
C GLN A 157 14.28 16.58 -6.84
N VAL A 158 13.92 16.34 -8.10
CA VAL A 158 13.56 17.39 -9.05
C VAL A 158 12.05 17.43 -9.21
N VAL A 159 11.48 18.64 -9.15
CA VAL A 159 10.07 18.89 -9.42
C VAL A 159 9.95 19.74 -10.68
N LEU A 160 9.46 19.14 -11.76
CA LEU A 160 9.13 19.84 -13.00
C LEU A 160 7.72 20.42 -12.88
N ARG A 161 7.51 21.64 -13.38
CA ARG A 161 6.19 22.28 -13.47
C ARG A 161 5.92 22.69 -14.90
N GLY A 162 4.71 22.48 -15.37
CA GLY A 162 4.31 22.93 -16.69
C GLY A 162 2.91 22.47 -17.06
N LYS A 163 2.58 22.64 -18.33
CA LYS A 163 1.25 22.32 -18.88
C LYS A 163 1.41 21.35 -20.03
N ARG A 164 0.40 20.51 -20.27
CA ARG A 164 0.38 19.62 -21.43
C ARG A 164 0.49 20.46 -22.69
N LYS A 165 1.51 20.22 -23.53
CA LYS A 165 1.60 20.85 -24.85
C LYS A 165 0.34 20.46 -25.63
N LYS A 166 -0.50 21.43 -26.02
CA LYS A 166 -1.54 21.20 -27.02
C LYS A 166 -0.84 20.56 -28.21
N GLY A 167 -1.20 19.32 -28.54
CA GLY A 167 -0.48 18.54 -29.54
C GLY A 167 -0.31 19.39 -30.80
N ARG A 168 0.91 19.43 -31.34
CA ARG A 168 1.01 19.65 -32.78
C ARG A 168 0.21 18.51 -33.39
N ALA A 169 -0.93 18.82 -34.01
CA ALA A 169 -1.54 17.91 -34.96
C ALA A 169 -0.41 17.49 -35.90
N CYS A 170 -0.17 16.18 -35.97
CA CYS A 170 0.73 15.61 -36.96
C CYS A 170 0.12 15.79 -38.35
#